data_AF-A0AAW9EC12-F1
#
_entry.id   AF-A0AAW9EC12-F1
#
_cell.length_a   1.000
_cell.length_b   1.000
_cell.length_c   1.000
_cell.angle_alpha   90.00
_cell.angle_beta   90.00
_cell.angle_gamma   90.00
#
_symmetry.space_group_name_H-M   'P 1'
#
loop_
_entity.id
_entity.type
_entity.pdbx_description
1 polymer ?
#
loop_
_entity_poly.entity_id
_entity_poly.type
_entity_poly.pdbx_seq_one_letter_code
_entity_poly.pdbx_strand_id
1 'polypeptide(L)'
;TQERLVGDSAQITAIRQQVQQIADIDKDLMIEGEMGTGRHLLAQLLHELSPHSDKAVTTVDCQNLVDIKPLIAQIEQEEVGTLILRSPY
;
A
#
# COMPACT_ATOMS: atom_id res chain seq x y z
N THR A 1 4.55 2.54 12.62
CA THR A 1 4.53 1.58 13.76
C THR A 1 3.31 0.67 13.64
N GLN A 2 3.40 -0.59 14.09
CA GLN A 2 2.30 -1.58 14.01
C GLN A 2 0.96 -1.10 14.63
N GLU A 3 0.96 -0.02 15.42
CA GLU A 3 -0.21 0.64 16.01
C GLU A 3 -1.28 1.13 15.01
N ARG A 4 -0.99 1.18 13.70
CA ARG A 4 -1.97 1.58 12.68
C ARG A 4 -3.08 0.56 12.44
N LEU A 5 -2.82 -0.73 12.64
CA LEU A 5 -3.87 -1.76 12.70
C LEU A 5 -4.27 -1.89 14.17
N VAL A 6 -5.55 -1.74 14.48
CA VAL A 6 -6.06 -1.79 15.87
C VAL A 6 -6.72 -3.15 16.11
N GLY A 7 -6.53 -3.69 17.31
CA GLY A 7 -7.18 -4.93 17.78
C GLY A 7 -6.22 -6.11 17.91
N ASP A 8 -6.66 -7.07 18.72
CA ASP A 8 -5.90 -8.26 19.13
C ASP A 8 -6.62 -9.56 18.75
N SER A 9 -7.57 -9.49 17.82
CA SER A 9 -8.23 -10.69 17.32
C SER A 9 -7.24 -11.59 16.58
N ALA A 10 -7.57 -12.88 16.50
CA ALA A 10 -6.76 -13.84 15.76
C ALA A 10 -6.58 -13.40 14.28
N GLN A 11 -7.62 -12.80 13.68
CA GLN A 11 -7.58 -12.29 12.31
C GLN A 11 -6.59 -11.13 12.16
N ILE A 12 -6.62 -10.14 13.07
CA ILE A 12 -5.68 -9.01 13.02
C ILE A 12 -4.25 -9.49 13.24
N THR A 13 -4.05 -10.43 14.16
CA THR A 13 -2.73 -11.04 14.41
C THR A 13 -2.19 -11.73 13.15
N ALA A 14 -3.02 -12.51 12.46
CA ALA A 14 -2.64 -13.17 11.21
C ALA A 14 -2.28 -12.16 10.10
N ILE A 15 -3.04 -11.07 9.97
CA ILE A 15 -2.74 -10.00 9.01
C ILE A 15 -1.38 -9.35 9.31
N ARG A 16 -1.10 -9.03 10.58
CA ARG A 16 0.23 -8.47 10.97
C ARG A 16 1.37 -9.41 10.60
N GLN A 17 1.20 -10.72 10.80
CA GLN A 17 2.20 -11.72 10.44
C GLN A 17 2.41 -11.78 8.92
N GLN A 18 1.32 -11.78 8.13
CA GLN A 18 1.41 -11.77 6.67
C GLN A 18 2.13 -10.51 6.17
N VAL A 19 1.80 -9.34 6.71
CA VAL A 19 2.48 -8.08 6.38
C VAL A 19 3.98 -8.19 6.61
N GLN A 20 4.41 -8.70 7.76
CA GLN A 20 5.84 -8.88 8.07
C GLN A 20 6.53 -9.85 7.09
N GLN A 21 5.83 -10.87 6.62
CA GLN A 21 6.37 -11.84 5.67
C GLN A 21 6.51 -11.28 4.25
N ILE A 22 5.62 -10.36 3.85
CA ILE A 22 5.57 -9.85 2.48
C ILE A 22 6.19 -8.46 2.32
N ALA A 23 6.47 -7.73 3.40
CA ALA A 23 6.99 -6.36 3.34
C ALA A 23 8.34 -6.25 2.62
N ASP A 24 9.20 -7.27 2.73
CA ASP A 24 10.50 -7.33 2.06
C ASP A 24 10.42 -7.80 0.60
N ILE A 25 9.22 -8.12 0.10
CA ILE A 25 9.02 -8.63 -1.26
C ILE A 25 8.82 -7.45 -2.21
N ASP A 26 9.73 -7.31 -3.17
CA ASP A 26 9.60 -6.40 -4.30
C ASP A 26 8.67 -6.98 -5.38
N LYS A 27 7.36 -7.01 -5.08
CA LYS A 27 6.29 -7.45 -5.98
C LYS A 27 5.01 -6.63 -5.78
N ASP A 28 4.19 -6.60 -6.82
CA ASP A 28 2.86 -6.00 -6.78
C ASP A 28 1.95 -6.75 -5.79
N LEU A 29 1.27 -5.99 -4.92
CA LEU A 29 0.33 -6.51 -3.92
C LEU A 29 -1.08 -5.98 -4.18
N MET A 30 -2.07 -6.87 -4.10
CA MET A 30 -3.48 -6.51 -4.10
C MET A 30 -4.05 -6.64 -2.69
N ILE A 31 -4.71 -5.59 -2.19
CA ILE A 31 -5.33 -5.58 -0.86
C ILE A 31 -6.85 -5.49 -1.02
N GLU A 32 -7.53 -6.55 -0.64
CA GLU A 32 -8.99 -6.68 -0.73
C GLU A 32 -9.66 -6.59 0.65
N GLY A 33 -10.94 -6.22 0.66
CA GLY A 33 -11.69 -6.00 1.89
C GLY A 33 -12.78 -4.94 1.73
N GLU A 34 -13.75 -4.95 2.64
CA GLU A 34 -14.86 -3.99 2.60
C GLU A 34 -14.41 -2.55 2.90
N MET A 35 -15.27 -1.59 2.59
CA MET A 35 -15.07 -0.20 2.97
C MET A 35 -14.91 -0.07 4.49
N GLY A 36 -13.88 0.66 4.95
CA GLY A 36 -13.63 0.88 6.37
C GLY A 36 -12.82 -0.21 7.08
N THR A 37 -12.42 -1.29 6.39
CA THR A 37 -11.58 -2.37 6.97
C THR A 37 -10.10 -2.01 7.17
N GLY A 38 -9.70 -0.78 6.82
CA GLY A 38 -8.33 -0.31 7.04
C GLY A 38 -7.33 -0.72 5.95
N ARG A 39 -7.77 -1.13 4.75
CA ARG A 39 -6.89 -1.46 3.61
C ARG A 39 -5.84 -0.40 3.29
N HIS A 40 -6.22 0.88 3.38
CA HIS A 40 -5.28 1.98 3.17
C HIS A 40 -4.17 2.04 4.24
N LEU A 41 -4.54 1.80 5.51
CA LEU A 41 -3.59 1.72 6.61
C LEU A 41 -2.65 0.52 6.42
N LEU A 42 -3.17 -0.59 5.89
CA LEU A 42 -2.37 -1.77 5.56
C LEU A 42 -1.33 -1.46 4.47
N ALA A 43 -1.72 -0.77 3.39
CA ALA A 43 -0.82 -0.37 2.32
C ALA A 43 0.31 0.54 2.82
N GLN A 44 -0.03 1.51 3.68
CA GLN A 44 0.97 2.39 4.30
C GLN A 44 1.91 1.62 5.24
N LEU A 45 1.38 0.66 6.01
CA LEU A 45 2.19 -0.18 6.89
C LEU A 45 3.17 -1.06 6.08
N LEU A 46 2.74 -1.59 4.94
CA LEU A 46 3.61 -2.33 4.02
C LEU A 46 4.75 -1.44 3.51
N HIS A 47 4.45 -0.21 3.08
CA HIS A 47 5.48 0.75 2.68
C HIS A 47 6.48 1.03 3.82
N GLU A 48 6.01 1.31 5.03
CA GLU A 48 6.85 1.55 6.22
C GLU A 48 7.79 0.39 6.55
N LEU A 49 7.38 -0.84 6.24
CA LEU A 49 8.15 -2.05 6.54
C LEU A 49 8.98 -2.52 5.35
N SER A 50 8.82 -1.90 4.18
CA SER A 50 9.50 -2.32 2.95
C SER A 50 10.91 -1.72 2.82
N PRO A 51 11.73 -2.23 1.89
CA PRO A 51 13.00 -1.63 1.51
C PRO A 51 12.87 -0.20 0.95
N HIS A 52 11.66 0.27 0.66
CA HIS A 52 11.37 1.61 0.12
C HIS A 52 10.86 2.59 1.18
N SER A 53 10.95 2.25 2.47
CA SER A 53 10.44 3.06 3.59
C SER A 53 11.06 4.45 3.71
N ASP A 54 12.22 4.68 3.11
CA ASP A 54 12.91 5.97 3.01
C ASP A 54 12.52 6.80 1.78
N LYS A 55 11.78 6.21 0.85
CA LYS A 55 11.33 6.84 -0.41
C LYS A 55 9.90 7.36 -0.30
N ALA A 56 9.50 8.14 -1.31
CA ALA A 56 8.14 8.66 -1.37
C ALA A 56 7.09 7.56 -1.59
N VAL A 57 5.93 7.71 -0.95
CA VAL A 57 4.72 6.94 -1.27
C VAL A 57 3.78 7.79 -2.10
N THR A 58 3.44 7.32 -3.30
CA THR A 58 2.53 8.01 -4.22
C THR A 58 1.21 7.28 -4.26
N THR A 59 0.11 7.97 -3.94
CA THR A 59 -1.24 7.39 -4.01
C THR A 59 -1.98 7.95 -5.21
N VAL A 60 -2.49 7.06 -6.07
CA VAL A 60 -3.28 7.41 -7.25
C VAL A 60 -4.70 6.93 -7.08
N ASP A 61 -5.64 7.83 -7.28
CA ASP A 61 -7.06 7.47 -7.36
C ASP A 61 -7.42 7.11 -8.80
N CYS A 62 -7.70 5.84 -9.03
CA CYS A 62 -8.02 5.33 -10.36
C CYS A 62 -9.41 5.73 -10.83
N GLN A 63 -10.27 6.30 -9.97
CA GLN A 63 -11.63 6.69 -10.35
C GLN A 63 -11.67 7.75 -11.46
N ASN A 64 -10.66 8.62 -11.52
CA ASN A 64 -10.54 9.67 -12.53
C ASN A 64 -9.34 9.48 -13.47
N LEU A 65 -8.74 8.28 -13.48
CA LEU A 65 -7.58 8.00 -14.32
C LEU A 65 -8.05 7.72 -15.75
N VAL A 66 -7.98 8.75 -16.60
CA VAL A 66 -8.40 8.67 -18.02
C VAL A 66 -7.24 8.19 -18.92
N ASP A 67 -6.00 8.46 -18.54
CA ASP A 67 -4.78 8.04 -19.25
C ASP A 67 -3.69 7.68 -18.21
N ILE A 68 -2.90 6.66 -18.52
CA ILE A 68 -1.77 6.20 -17.71
C ILE A 68 -0.48 6.98 -17.98
N LYS A 69 -0.38 7.69 -19.11
CA LYS A 69 0.85 8.42 -19.49
C LYS A 69 1.35 9.42 -18.43
N PRO A 70 0.48 10.25 -17.81
CA PRO A 70 0.94 11.19 -16.78
C PRO A 70 1.54 10.47 -15.57
N LEU A 71 1.00 9.30 -15.24
CA LEU A 71 1.49 8.48 -14.12
C LEU A 71 2.87 7.90 -14.43
N ILE A 72 3.07 7.36 -15.64
CA ILE A 72 4.38 6.83 -16.06
C ILE A 72 5.43 7.94 -16.02
N ALA A 73 5.12 9.13 -16.56
CA ALA A 73 6.05 10.26 -16.53
C ALA A 73 6.42 10.67 -15.08
N GLN A 74 5.46 10.61 -14.15
CA GLN A 74 5.74 10.90 -12.74
C GLN A 74 6.66 9.85 -12.10
N ILE A 75 6.46 8.57 -12.42
CA ILE A 75 7.33 7.47 -11.95
C ILE A 75 8.73 7.58 -12.53
N GLU A 76 8.88 8.05 -13.77
CA GLU A 76 10.19 8.22 -14.42
C GLU A 76 10.96 9.45 -13.91
N GLN A 77 10.27 10.50 -13.43
CA GLN A 77 10.90 11.74 -12.97
C GLN A 77 11.22 11.76 -11.47
N GLU A 78 10.56 10.94 -10.67
CA GLU A 78 10.77 10.84 -9.23
C GLU A 78 11.39 9.48 -8.87
N GLU A 79 12.27 9.42 -7.86
CA GLU A 79 12.56 8.14 -7.20
C GLU A 79 11.35 7.71 -6.38
N VAL A 80 10.32 7.21 -7.06
CA VAL A 80 9.11 6.71 -6.40
C VAL A 80 9.48 5.45 -5.62
N GLY A 81 9.13 5.42 -4.33
CA GLY A 81 9.25 4.23 -3.51
C GLY A 81 8.10 3.30 -3.78
N THR A 82 6.95 3.56 -3.14
CA THR A 82 5.76 2.72 -3.27
C THR A 82 4.65 3.47 -3.99
N LEU A 83 4.10 2.84 -5.03
CA LEU A 83 2.91 3.32 -5.73
C LEU A 83 1.67 2.59 -5.20
N ILE A 84 0.70 3.33 -4.69
CA ILE A 84 -0.59 2.82 -4.23
C ILE A 84 -1.65 3.21 -5.24
N LEU A 85 -2.19 2.21 -5.94
CA LEU A 85 -3.32 2.39 -6.84
C LEU A 85 -4.63 2.09 -6.09
N ARG A 86 -5.54 3.06 -6.08
CA ARG A 86 -6.87 2.88 -5.46
C ARG A 86 -7.91 2.76 -6.56
N SER A 87 -8.46 1.57 -6.74
CA SER A 87 -9.68 1.39 -7.53
C SER A 87 -10.85 2.06 -6.79
N PRO A 88 -11.83 2.64 -7.50
CA PRO A 88 -13.12 2.91 -6.88
C PRO A 88 -13.67 1.56 -6.36
N TYR A 89 -14.06 1.57 -5.09
CA TYR A 89 -14.63 0.47 -4.28
C TYR A 89 -13.63 -0.47 -3.59
#